data_AF-A0AAC8YNE1-F1
#
_entry.id   AF-A0AAC8YNE1-F1
#
_cell.length_a   1.000
_cell.length_b   1.000
_cell.length_c   1.000
_cell.angle_alpha   90.00
_cell.angle_beta   90.00
_cell.angle_gamma   90.00
#
_symmetry.space_group_name_H-M   'P 1'
#
loop_
_entity.id
_entity.type
_entity.pdbx_description
1 polymer ?
#
loop_
_entity_poly.entity_id
_entity_poly.type
_entity_poly.pdbx_seq_one_letter_code
_entity_poly.pdbx_strand_id
1 'polypeptide(L)'
;MLHGSFHDASKIRHHEAAKWVADAIEQLRRDAQAKAARTAALDYELYQTLARIPRPYKAPARELIERVAAWHSVSVADIKSQARSRYLIEARFDAIAAVKLAYPAMGLQQLGRLFGNRDHSTILNALKRRGISCSLVKA
;
A
#
# COMPACT_ATOMS: atom_id res chain seq x y z
N MET A 1 65.94 51.58 -19.92
CA MET A 1 64.59 51.66 -19.34
C MET A 1 63.75 50.53 -19.92
N LEU A 2 63.58 49.42 -19.19
CA LEU A 2 62.71 48.31 -19.59
C LEU A 2 61.89 47.91 -18.36
N HIS A 3 60.74 48.53 -18.17
CA HIS A 3 59.72 48.03 -17.24
C HIS A 3 58.78 47.13 -18.07
N GLY A 4 59.07 45.83 -18.03
CA GLY A 4 58.23 44.81 -18.64
C GLY A 4 56.91 44.66 -17.89
N SER A 5 55.82 44.76 -18.64
CA SER A 5 54.44 44.60 -18.20
C SER A 5 54.19 43.23 -17.58
N PHE A 6 54.28 43.16 -16.25
CA PHE A 6 53.90 41.99 -15.46
C PHE A 6 52.46 42.15 -14.97
N HIS A 7 51.47 42.13 -15.87
CA HIS A 7 50.07 42.35 -15.49
C HIS A 7 49.04 41.64 -16.39
N ASP A 8 49.22 40.35 -16.73
CA ASP A 8 48.09 39.61 -17.32
C ASP A 8 48.08 38.07 -17.22
N ALA A 9 48.87 37.44 -16.34
CA ALA A 9 48.80 35.98 -16.16
C ALA A 9 47.72 35.54 -15.14
N SER A 10 47.22 36.47 -14.31
CA SER A 10 46.27 36.18 -13.23
C SER A 10 44.83 36.05 -13.74
N LYS A 11 44.42 36.91 -14.69
CA LYS A 11 43.06 36.91 -15.27
C LYS A 11 42.78 35.65 -16.09
N ILE A 12 43.82 35.09 -16.73
CA ILE A 12 43.74 33.85 -17.51
C ILE A 12 43.40 32.65 -16.60
N ARG A 13 43.97 32.55 -15.41
CA ARG A 13 43.64 31.44 -14.48
C ARG A 13 42.21 31.52 -13.93
N HIS A 14 41.65 32.72 -13.79
CA HIS A 14 40.27 32.90 -13.28
C HIS A 14 39.20 32.54 -14.32
N HIS A 15 39.40 32.83 -15.61
CA HIS A 15 38.41 32.45 -16.63
C HIS A 15 38.43 30.94 -16.92
N GLU A 16 39.60 30.30 -16.90
CA GLU A 16 39.72 28.84 -17.02
C GLU A 16 39.13 28.13 -15.81
N ALA A 17 39.36 28.66 -14.60
CA ALA A 17 38.71 28.15 -13.39
C ALA A 17 37.19 28.32 -13.44
N ALA A 18 36.68 29.48 -13.90
CA ALA A 18 35.24 29.70 -14.06
C ALA A 18 34.61 28.76 -15.09
N LYS A 19 35.30 28.52 -16.21
CA LYS A 19 34.88 27.56 -17.24
C LYS A 19 34.88 26.12 -16.70
N TRP A 20 35.93 25.72 -15.98
CA TRP A 20 36.01 24.41 -15.35
C TRP A 20 34.91 24.18 -14.31
N VAL A 21 34.60 25.19 -13.49
CA VAL A 21 33.49 25.11 -12.52
C VAL A 21 32.14 25.01 -13.25
N ALA A 22 31.94 25.77 -14.32
CA ALA A 22 30.72 25.69 -15.12
C ALA A 22 30.55 24.31 -15.77
N ASP A 23 31.62 23.78 -16.37
CA ASP A 23 31.65 22.45 -16.98
C ASP A 23 31.39 21.35 -15.94
N ALA A 24 31.97 21.48 -14.74
CA ALA A 24 31.74 20.57 -13.62
C ALA A 24 30.30 20.63 -13.11
N ILE A 25 29.70 21.81 -12.99
CA ILE A 25 28.29 21.99 -12.62
C ILE A 25 27.37 21.35 -13.67
N GLU A 26 27.68 21.53 -14.96
CA GLU A 26 26.92 20.95 -16.05
C GLU A 26 27.05 19.42 -16.11
N GLN A 27 28.24 18.90 -15.83
CA GLN A 27 28.47 17.46 -15.72
C GLN A 27 27.69 16.86 -14.55
N LEU A 28 27.73 17.50 -13.37
CA LEU A 28 26.95 17.07 -12.20
C LEU A 28 25.44 17.10 -12.47
N ARG A 29 24.94 18.12 -13.18
CA ARG A 29 23.53 18.19 -13.58
C ARG A 29 23.15 17.07 -14.53
N ARG A 30 23.99 16.77 -15.53
CA ARG A 30 23.78 15.64 -16.44
C ARG A 30 23.76 14.31 -15.71
N ASP A 31 24.68 14.09 -14.78
CA ASP A 31 24.73 12.88 -13.97
C ASP A 31 23.52 12.76 -13.04
N ALA A 32 23.05 13.87 -12.46
CA ALA A 32 21.84 13.90 -11.66
C ALA A 32 20.58 13.61 -12.50
N GLN A 33 20.48 14.20 -13.70
CA GLN A 33 19.40 13.93 -14.65
C GLN A 33 19.43 12.46 -15.12
N ALA A 34 20.61 11.90 -15.40
CA ALA A 34 20.76 10.51 -15.80
C ALA A 34 20.37 9.54 -14.66
N LYS A 35 20.74 9.85 -13.42
CA LYS A 35 20.30 9.09 -12.24
C LYS A 35 18.78 9.17 -12.06
N ALA A 36 18.21 10.36 -12.15
CA ALA A 36 16.75 10.58 -12.04
C ALA A 36 15.98 9.85 -13.15
N ALA A 37 16.49 9.87 -14.38
CA ALA A 37 15.90 9.14 -15.50
C ALA A 37 15.95 7.61 -15.29
N ARG A 38 17.05 7.08 -14.74
CA ARG A 38 17.18 5.66 -14.40
C ARG A 38 16.21 5.25 -13.29
N THR A 39 16.09 6.03 -12.23
CA THR A 39 15.11 5.76 -11.16
C THR A 39 13.68 5.80 -11.70
N ALA A 40 13.34 6.79 -12.54
CA ALA A 40 12.03 6.87 -13.16
C ALA A 40 11.73 5.68 -14.10
N ALA A 41 12.74 5.19 -14.82
CA ALA A 41 12.61 4.00 -15.66
C ALA A 41 12.36 2.73 -14.82
N LEU A 42 13.07 2.56 -13.70
CA LEU A 42 12.86 1.45 -12.77
C LEU A 42 11.45 1.52 -12.13
N ASP A 43 11.00 2.71 -11.74
CA ASP A 43 9.65 2.91 -11.20
C ASP A 43 8.57 2.55 -12.22
N TYR A 44 8.78 2.90 -13.50
CA TYR A 44 7.88 2.56 -14.59
C TYR A 44 7.83 1.04 -14.84
N GLU A 45 8.98 0.37 -14.84
CA GLU A 45 9.07 -1.08 -15.01
C GLU A 45 8.40 -1.83 -13.85
N LEU A 46 8.62 -1.37 -12.61
CA LEU A 46 7.94 -1.89 -11.43
C LEU A 46 6.42 -1.70 -11.54
N TYR A 47 5.97 -0.51 -11.95
CA TYR A 47 4.55 -0.22 -12.14
C TYR A 47 3.91 -1.14 -13.18
N GLN A 48 4.56 -1.34 -14.33
CA GLN A 48 4.10 -2.25 -15.38
C GLN A 48 4.03 -3.71 -14.87
N THR A 49 5.00 -4.13 -14.07
CA THR A 49 5.01 -5.47 -13.46
C THR A 49 3.85 -5.65 -12.50
N LEU A 50 3.62 -4.68 -11.61
CA LEU A 50 2.52 -4.71 -10.64
C LEU A 50 1.15 -4.62 -11.33
N ALA A 51 1.02 -3.87 -12.42
CA ALA A 51 -0.21 -3.75 -13.20
C ALA A 51 -0.61 -5.07 -13.90
N ARG A 52 0.35 -5.96 -14.16
CA ARG A 52 0.10 -7.31 -14.73
C ARG A 52 -0.34 -8.32 -13.69
N ILE A 53 -0.18 -8.04 -12.40
CA ILE A 53 -0.76 -8.86 -11.33
C ILE A 53 -2.28 -8.69 -11.47
N PRO A 54 -3.03 -9.73 -11.86
CA PRO A 54 -4.47 -9.62 -11.97
C PRO A 54 -5.00 -9.15 -10.61
N ARG A 55 -5.71 -8.01 -10.61
CA ARG A 55 -6.39 -7.54 -9.39
C ARG A 55 -7.21 -8.72 -8.89
N PRO A 56 -7.03 -9.17 -7.64
CA PRO A 56 -7.68 -10.38 -7.20
C PRO A 56 -9.18 -10.22 -7.39
N TYR A 57 -9.74 -11.04 -8.29
CA TYR A 57 -11.17 -11.28 -8.38
C TYR A 57 -11.63 -11.53 -6.95
N LYS A 58 -12.67 -10.80 -6.47
CA LYS A 58 -13.09 -10.74 -5.06
C LYS A 58 -12.78 -12.06 -4.34
N ALA A 59 -11.79 -12.06 -3.46
CA ALA A 59 -11.32 -13.26 -2.79
C ALA A 59 -12.53 -13.99 -2.18
N PRO A 60 -12.72 -15.29 -2.45
CA PRO A 60 -13.88 -16.02 -1.98
C PRO A 60 -14.03 -15.83 -0.48
N ALA A 61 -15.27 -15.70 0.00
CA ALA A 61 -15.53 -15.42 1.41
C ALA A 61 -14.83 -16.41 2.37
N ARG A 62 -14.64 -17.66 1.93
CA ARG A 62 -13.86 -18.67 2.65
C ARG A 62 -12.39 -18.24 2.88
N GLU A 63 -11.73 -17.74 1.85
CA GLU A 63 -10.33 -17.31 1.92
C GLU A 63 -10.17 -16.09 2.85
N LEU A 64 -11.13 -15.16 2.83
CA LEU A 64 -11.15 -14.05 3.79
C LEU A 64 -11.25 -14.54 5.24
N ILE A 65 -12.10 -15.54 5.49
CA ILE A 65 -12.23 -16.14 6.82
C ILE A 65 -10.92 -16.84 7.22
N GLU A 66 -10.28 -17.58 6.31
CA GLU A 66 -9.00 -18.25 6.55
C GLU A 66 -7.89 -17.26 6.87
N ARG A 67 -7.80 -16.14 6.14
CA ARG A 67 -6.83 -15.07 6.41
C ARG A 67 -7.02 -14.45 7.80
N VAL A 68 -8.27 -14.18 8.20
CA VAL A 68 -8.55 -13.65 9.54
C VAL A 68 -8.28 -14.70 10.63
N ALA A 69 -8.59 -15.97 10.36
CA ALA A 69 -8.27 -17.07 11.28
C ALA A 69 -6.76 -17.15 11.55
N ALA A 70 -5.95 -17.09 10.49
CA ALA A 70 -4.49 -17.06 10.59
C ALA A 70 -3.99 -15.83 11.37
N TRP A 71 -4.56 -14.65 11.12
CA TRP A 71 -4.18 -13.42 11.84
C TRP A 71 -4.44 -13.53 13.35
N HIS A 72 -5.54 -14.16 13.76
CA HIS A 72 -5.91 -14.37 15.16
C HIS A 72 -5.32 -15.65 15.77
N SER A 73 -4.55 -16.43 15.02
CA SER A 73 -4.04 -17.75 15.45
C SER A 73 -5.13 -18.72 15.93
N VAL A 74 -6.28 -18.72 15.24
CA VAL A 74 -7.43 -19.60 15.52
C VAL A 74 -7.79 -20.41 14.27
N SER A 75 -8.55 -21.48 14.42
CA SER A 75 -9.05 -22.22 13.25
C SER A 75 -10.32 -21.58 12.67
N VAL A 76 -10.60 -21.87 11.40
CA VAL A 76 -11.89 -21.49 10.77
C VAL A 76 -13.07 -22.13 11.51
N ALA A 77 -12.89 -23.34 12.04
CA ALA A 77 -13.90 -24.01 12.84
C ALA A 77 -14.20 -23.23 14.12
N ASP A 78 -13.18 -22.66 14.77
CA ASP A 78 -13.36 -21.84 15.97
C ASP A 78 -14.12 -20.54 15.68
N ILE A 79 -13.84 -19.89 14.54
CA ILE A 79 -14.59 -18.73 14.06
C ILE A 79 -16.07 -19.10 13.84
N LYS A 80 -16.35 -20.26 13.25
CA LYS A 80 -17.73 -20.73 13.01
C LYS A 80 -18.39 -21.39 14.23
N SER A 81 -17.62 -21.69 15.27
CA SER A 81 -18.09 -22.37 16.48
C SER A 81 -19.07 -21.51 17.27
N GLN A 82 -19.82 -22.13 18.18
CA GLN A 82 -20.69 -21.45 19.13
C GLN A 82 -19.94 -20.89 20.36
N ALA A 83 -18.64 -21.16 20.50
CA ALA A 83 -17.84 -20.74 21.64
C ALA A 83 -17.80 -19.21 21.78
N ARG A 84 -17.88 -18.75 23.04
CA ARG A 84 -18.04 -17.35 23.42
C ARG A 84 -16.82 -16.76 24.14
N SER A 85 -15.68 -17.42 24.05
CA SER A 85 -14.42 -16.87 24.54
C SER A 85 -14.13 -15.54 23.85
N ARG A 86 -13.67 -14.53 24.62
CA ARG A 86 -13.49 -13.16 24.12
C ARG A 86 -12.64 -13.11 22.85
N TYR A 87 -11.51 -13.82 22.82
CA TYR A 87 -10.61 -13.84 21.66
C TYR A 87 -11.28 -14.42 20.39
N LEU A 88 -12.10 -15.47 20.54
CA LEU A 88 -12.88 -16.04 19.43
C LEU A 88 -13.97 -15.11 18.92
N ILE A 89 -14.59 -14.35 19.82
CA ILE A 89 -15.59 -13.35 19.44
C ILE A 89 -14.93 -12.24 18.60
N GLU A 90 -13.79 -11.73 19.03
CA GLU A 90 -13.06 -10.69 18.29
C GLU A 90 -12.62 -11.20 16.90
N ALA A 91 -12.01 -12.39 16.81
CA ALA A 91 -11.64 -13.02 15.55
C ALA A 91 -12.85 -13.19 14.61
N ARG A 92 -13.99 -13.64 15.16
CA ARG A 92 -15.23 -13.78 14.40
C ARG A 92 -15.78 -12.45 13.91
N PHE A 93 -15.73 -11.41 14.73
CA PHE A 93 -16.23 -10.09 14.36
C PHE A 93 -15.38 -9.46 13.26
N ASP A 94 -14.06 -9.66 13.29
CA ASP A 94 -13.15 -9.25 12.22
C ASP A 94 -13.43 -10.01 10.93
N ALA A 95 -13.70 -11.32 11.02
CA ALA A 95 -14.03 -12.12 9.85
C ALA A 95 -15.36 -11.68 9.21
N ILE A 96 -16.39 -11.39 10.02
CA ILE A 96 -17.68 -10.85 9.55
C ILE A 96 -17.48 -9.50 8.85
N ALA A 97 -16.69 -8.61 9.44
CA ALA A 97 -16.38 -7.30 8.89
C ALA A 97 -15.64 -7.43 7.54
N ALA A 98 -14.61 -8.26 7.47
CA ALA A 98 -13.84 -8.50 6.25
C ALA A 98 -14.72 -9.00 5.10
N VAL A 99 -15.59 -9.98 5.36
CA VAL A 99 -16.52 -10.50 4.35
C VAL A 99 -17.54 -9.43 3.93
N LYS A 100 -18.07 -8.63 4.87
CA LYS A 100 -19.03 -7.56 4.53
C LYS A 100 -18.40 -6.46 3.68
N LEU A 101 -17.14 -6.10 3.93
CA LEU A 101 -16.41 -5.10 3.13
C LEU A 101 -16.11 -5.62 1.72
N ALA A 102 -15.77 -6.90 1.57
CA ALA A 102 -15.54 -7.51 0.26
C ALA A 102 -16.84 -7.76 -0.53
N TYR A 103 -17.95 -8.04 0.18
CA TYR A 103 -19.27 -8.30 -0.40
C TYR A 103 -20.36 -7.37 0.17
N PRO A 104 -20.34 -6.07 -0.22
CA PRO A 104 -21.33 -5.06 0.16
C PRO A 104 -22.79 -5.49 -0.01
N ALA A 105 -23.10 -6.15 -1.11
CA ALA A 105 -24.46 -6.58 -1.46
C ALA A 105 -24.97 -7.77 -0.63
N MET A 106 -24.11 -8.46 0.11
CA MET A 106 -24.52 -9.62 0.91
C MET A 106 -25.38 -9.19 2.11
N GLY A 107 -26.53 -9.82 2.26
CA GLY A 107 -27.47 -9.57 3.35
C GLY A 107 -26.99 -10.10 4.70
N LEU A 108 -27.53 -9.57 5.80
CA LEU A 108 -27.16 -9.99 7.16
C LEU A 108 -27.49 -11.46 7.43
N GLN A 109 -28.61 -11.95 6.90
CA GLN A 109 -29.02 -13.36 7.01
C GLN A 109 -28.08 -14.28 6.24
N GLN A 110 -27.60 -13.86 5.06
CA GLN A 110 -26.64 -14.63 4.27
C GLN A 110 -25.29 -14.72 4.99
N LEU A 111 -24.82 -13.62 5.58
CA LEU A 111 -23.65 -13.63 6.46
C LEU A 111 -23.86 -14.56 7.66
N GLY A 112 -25.02 -14.51 8.30
CA GLY A 112 -25.37 -15.39 9.42
C GLY A 112 -25.20 -16.88 9.08
N ARG A 113 -25.73 -17.29 7.92
CA ARG A 113 -25.59 -18.66 7.40
C ARG A 113 -24.11 -19.04 7.18
N LEU A 114 -23.33 -18.13 6.60
CA LEU A 114 -21.90 -18.35 6.33
C LEU A 114 -21.09 -18.62 7.62
N PHE A 115 -21.40 -17.91 8.71
CA PHE A 115 -20.69 -18.00 9.99
C PHE A 115 -21.26 -19.06 10.96
N GLY A 116 -21.93 -20.09 10.44
CA GLY A 116 -22.46 -21.19 11.26
C GLY A 116 -23.89 -20.93 11.76
N ASN A 117 -24.76 -20.44 10.88
CA ASN A 117 -26.17 -20.14 11.17
C ASN A 117 -26.38 -19.19 12.35
N ARG A 118 -25.58 -18.12 12.39
CA ARG A 118 -25.72 -17.05 13.39
C ARG A 118 -26.91 -16.16 13.07
N ASP A 119 -27.57 -15.67 14.12
CA ASP A 119 -28.64 -14.69 13.97
C ASP A 119 -28.13 -13.41 13.32
N HIS A 120 -28.94 -12.84 12.44
CA HIS A 120 -28.66 -11.58 11.76
C HIS A 120 -28.41 -10.41 12.75
N SER A 121 -29.00 -10.47 13.95
CA SER A 121 -28.75 -9.53 15.05
C SER A 121 -27.31 -9.62 15.60
N THR A 122 -26.73 -10.84 15.63
CA THR A 122 -25.34 -11.07 15.99
C THR A 122 -24.39 -10.47 14.95
N ILE A 123 -24.71 -10.66 13.66
CA ILE A 123 -23.96 -10.05 12.55
C ILE A 123 -24.03 -8.52 12.64
N LEU A 124 -25.22 -7.97 12.89
CA LEU A 124 -25.42 -6.53 13.06
C LEU A 124 -24.58 -5.98 14.22
N ASN A 125 -24.58 -6.68 15.37
CA ASN A 125 -23.78 -6.28 16.52
C ASN A 125 -22.28 -6.30 16.22
N ALA A 126 -21.80 -7.34 15.51
CA ALA A 126 -20.41 -7.43 15.07
C ALA A 126 -20.00 -6.23 14.20
N LEU A 127 -20.82 -5.91 13.18
CA LEU A 127 -20.57 -4.79 12.26
C LEU A 127 -20.57 -3.44 12.98
N LYS A 128 -21.52 -3.22 13.90
CA LYS A 128 -21.57 -2.00 14.74
C LYS A 128 -20.30 -1.84 15.57
N ARG A 129 -19.84 -2.91 16.23
CA ARG A 129 -18.60 -2.89 17.03
C ARG A 129 -17.33 -2.65 16.19
N ARG A 130 -17.40 -2.85 14.87
CA ARG A 130 -16.33 -2.54 13.92
C ARG A 130 -16.54 -1.23 13.15
N GLY A 131 -17.54 -0.43 13.53
CA GLY A 131 -17.81 0.87 12.90
C GLY A 131 -18.38 0.78 11.48
N ILE A 132 -18.83 -0.41 11.05
CA ILE A 132 -19.41 -0.60 9.72
C ILE A 132 -20.92 -0.35 9.81
N SER A 133 -21.37 0.76 9.26
CA SER A 133 -22.81 1.04 9.14
C SER A 133 -23.37 0.45 7.84
N CYS A 134 -24.58 -0.10 7.91
CA CYS A 134 -25.24 -0.73 6.77
C CYS A 134 -25.57 0.25 5.64
N SER A 135 -25.53 1.57 5.91
CA SER A 135 -25.76 2.63 4.93
C SER A 135 -24.52 3.03 4.11
N LEU A 136 -23.31 2.75 4.60
CA LEU A 136 -22.04 3.18 3.98
C LEU A 136 -21.50 2.20 2.92
N VAL A 137 -22.19 1.08 2.70
CA VAL A 137 -21.74 0.01 1.79
C VAL A 137 -22.81 -0.30 0.73
N LYS A 138 -23.53 0.72 0.26
CA LYS A 138 -24.25 0.64 -1.01
C LYS A 138 -23.28 1.11 -2.09
N ALA A 139 -22.85 0.16 -2.92
CA ALA A 139 -22.18 0.46 -4.19
C ALA A 139 -23.18 1.14 -5.14
#